data_AF-R9IZG6-F1
#
_entry.id   AF-R9IZG6-F1
#
_cell.length_a   1.000
_cell.length_b   1.000
_cell.length_c   1.000
_cell.angle_alpha   90.00
_cell.angle_beta   90.00
_cell.angle_gamma   90.00
#
_symmetry.space_group_name_H-M   'P 1'
#
loop_
_entity.id
_entity.type
_entity.pdbx_description
1 polymer ?
#
loop_
_entity_poly.entity_id
_entity_poly.type
_entity_poly.pdbx_seq_one_letter_code
_entity_poly.pdbx_strand_id
1 'polypeptide(L)'
;MQNQQLRAAQIDHVDNGTMKVQVTSAVGMVPVENARITVSYTGDPESKLEQISTDADGQSEVLTLAAPPLEYSMEPGQPVQPYAEYTVEVEAEGYQPVSIEGVDVFSGELSLQNVRMEPLEVSEEDLKNIVIPANTLFGNFPPKIAEAEIKPMDESGEIVLSRVVIPEYVVVHDGTPGDSTAGDYYVKYKDYIKNVASSEIYATWPDSTIRANILAIMSFTLNRVYTEWYRNKGYDFTITSSTAYDHKWVYGRNYFSSISRVVDEMFTNFLSRPNVKQPILTQYCDGQRVTCPNWLSQWGSKYLGDQNYSAMEIIRYYYGDNMYINEAEEISGIPASWPRENLQIGSRGDKVRQMQEQLNRIAQVYTSIPRITADGSFGPATERAVKRFQSVFGLPQTGVVDYATWYKISEIYVGVTRIAELV
;
A
#
# COMPACT_ATOMS: atom_id res chain seq x y z
N MET A 1 28.80 -11.72 12.75
CA MET A 1 28.79 -12.92 11.89
C MET A 1 27.56 -12.95 10.97
N GLN A 2 26.35 -12.73 11.48
CA GLN A 2 25.11 -12.67 10.66
C GLN A 2 25.13 -11.53 9.62
N ASN A 3 25.51 -10.30 10.00
CA ASN A 3 25.67 -9.18 9.05
C ASN A 3 26.78 -9.38 8.00
N GLN A 4 27.83 -10.15 8.30
CA GLN A 4 28.88 -10.48 7.34
C GLN A 4 28.42 -11.54 6.32
N GLN A 5 27.55 -12.47 6.72
CA GLN A 5 26.92 -13.44 5.81
C GLN A 5 25.87 -12.79 4.91
N LEU A 6 25.07 -11.84 5.43
CA LEU A 6 24.12 -11.05 4.64
C LEU A 6 24.84 -10.29 3.52
N ARG A 7 25.96 -9.63 3.83
CA ARG A 7 26.79 -8.93 2.85
C ARG A 7 27.43 -9.88 1.82
N ALA A 8 27.94 -11.04 2.24
CA ALA A 8 28.58 -11.99 1.32
C ALA A 8 27.59 -12.60 0.32
N ALA A 9 26.39 -12.98 0.78
CA ALA A 9 25.34 -13.49 -0.09
C ALA A 9 24.81 -12.45 -1.09
N GLN A 10 24.86 -11.16 -0.74
CA GLN A 10 24.47 -10.03 -1.58
C GLN A 10 25.55 -9.58 -2.58
N ILE A 11 26.79 -10.11 -2.53
CA ILE A 11 27.90 -9.69 -3.39
C ILE A 11 28.34 -10.78 -4.38
N ASP A 12 28.20 -12.06 -4.03
CA ASP A 12 28.73 -13.16 -4.86
C ASP A 12 27.80 -13.62 -5.99
N HIS A 13 26.47 -13.38 -5.89
CA HIS A 13 25.48 -13.61 -6.94
C HIS A 13 24.38 -12.54 -6.87
N VAL A 14 24.44 -11.55 -7.77
CA VAL A 14 23.65 -10.31 -7.64
C VAL A 14 22.72 -10.14 -8.83
N ASP A 15 21.42 -10.23 -8.55
CA ASP A 15 20.40 -9.62 -9.41
C ASP A 15 20.24 -8.14 -9.02
N ASN A 16 19.40 -7.39 -9.73
CA ASN A 16 19.10 -6.01 -9.37
C ASN A 16 17.61 -5.80 -9.19
N GLY A 17 17.27 -5.03 -8.17
CA GLY A 17 15.97 -4.36 -8.06
C GLY A 17 16.13 -2.87 -8.34
N THR A 18 15.02 -2.14 -8.20
CA THR A 18 15.03 -0.69 -8.33
C THR A 18 14.32 -0.02 -7.17
N MET A 19 14.72 1.20 -6.83
CA MET A 19 14.06 1.99 -5.79
C MET A 19 13.75 3.40 -6.30
N LYS A 20 12.57 3.89 -5.93
CA LYS A 20 12.18 5.29 -6.10
C LYS A 20 11.68 5.83 -4.78
N VAL A 21 12.15 7.01 -4.39
CA VAL A 21 11.75 7.70 -3.17
C VAL A 21 10.81 8.86 -3.51
N GLN A 22 9.66 8.91 -2.84
CA GLN A 22 8.71 10.01 -2.90
C GLN A 22 8.70 10.73 -1.55
N VAL A 23 9.05 12.02 -1.58
CA VAL A 23 9.11 12.88 -0.39
C VAL A 23 7.97 13.90 -0.45
N THR A 24 7.15 13.89 0.61
CA THR A 24 6.02 14.81 0.76
C THR A 24 6.01 15.38 2.17
N SER A 25 5.42 16.56 2.34
CA SER A 25 5.14 17.07 3.68
C SER A 25 4.03 16.23 4.33
N ALA A 26 4.17 16.00 5.64
CA ALA A 26 3.13 15.42 6.48
C ALA A 26 1.82 16.25 6.45
N VAL A 27 1.93 17.55 6.14
CA VAL A 27 0.81 18.47 5.99
C VAL A 27 0.46 18.63 4.51
N GLY A 28 -0.77 18.26 4.13
CA GLY A 28 -1.34 18.60 2.82
C GLY A 28 -0.83 17.83 1.60
N MET A 29 0.00 16.78 1.76
CA MET A 29 0.60 16.02 0.65
C MET A 29 1.37 16.89 -0.36
N VAL A 30 1.97 17.98 0.11
CA VAL A 30 2.79 18.85 -0.73
C VAL A 30 4.11 18.14 -1.05
N PRO A 31 4.55 18.07 -2.32
CA PRO A 31 5.86 17.51 -2.65
C PRO A 31 6.98 18.37 -2.05
N VAL A 32 8.03 17.72 -1.52
CA VAL A 32 9.23 18.42 -1.03
C VAL A 32 10.29 18.37 -2.12
N GLU A 33 10.52 19.50 -2.78
CA GLU A 33 11.54 19.66 -3.83
C GLU A 33 12.93 19.83 -3.21
N ASN A 34 13.98 19.35 -3.90
CA ASN A 34 15.39 19.45 -3.48
C ASN A 34 15.70 18.77 -2.13
N ALA A 35 14.84 17.86 -1.65
CA ALA A 35 15.16 17.01 -0.51
C ALA A 35 16.34 16.11 -0.88
N ARG A 36 17.39 16.14 -0.07
CA ARG A 36 18.57 15.29 -0.22
C ARG A 36 18.25 13.90 0.31
N ILE A 37 18.50 12.89 -0.52
CA ILE A 37 18.31 11.48 -0.19
C ILE A 37 19.68 10.80 -0.21
N THR A 38 20.01 10.10 0.87
CA THR A 38 21.19 9.24 0.95
C THR A 38 20.74 7.80 1.09
N VAL A 39 21.28 6.90 0.27
CA VAL A 39 21.00 5.46 0.33
C VAL A 39 22.27 4.69 0.66
N SER A 40 22.19 3.82 1.66
CA SER A 40 23.28 2.94 2.09
C SER A 40 22.75 1.54 2.42
N TYR A 41 23.63 0.54 2.48
CA TYR A 41 23.23 -0.78 2.99
C TYR A 41 22.93 -0.70 4.50
N THR A 42 21.82 -1.26 4.96
CA THR A 42 21.44 -1.23 6.40
C THR A 42 22.53 -1.86 7.29
N GLY A 43 23.19 -2.92 6.80
CA GLY A 43 24.28 -3.59 7.52
C GLY A 43 25.66 -2.91 7.44
N ASP A 44 25.80 -1.86 6.63
CA ASP A 44 27.04 -1.09 6.44
C ASP A 44 26.73 0.39 6.09
N PRO A 45 26.30 1.22 7.06
CA PRO A 45 25.90 2.61 6.81
C PRO A 45 27.01 3.51 6.26
N GLU A 46 28.28 3.17 6.52
CA GLU A 46 29.44 3.90 6.00
C GLU A 46 29.61 3.70 4.48
N SER A 47 29.02 2.64 3.92
CA SER A 47 28.98 2.42 2.48
C SER A 47 27.87 3.24 1.83
N LYS A 48 28.07 4.56 1.75
CA LYS A 48 27.18 5.44 0.99
C LYS A 48 27.23 5.05 -0.48
N LEU A 49 26.10 4.58 -1.00
CA LEU A 49 25.99 4.10 -2.37
C LEU A 49 25.73 5.26 -3.31
N GLU A 50 24.69 6.04 -2.99
CA GLU A 50 24.22 7.12 -3.84
C GLU A 50 23.66 8.27 -3.01
N GLN A 51 23.84 9.49 -3.51
CA GLN A 51 23.22 10.70 -2.99
C GLN A 51 22.48 11.39 -4.13
N ILE A 52 21.17 11.56 -3.98
CA ILE A 52 20.28 12.14 -5.00
C ILE A 52 19.39 13.22 -4.39
N SER A 53 18.66 13.94 -5.23
CA SER A 53 17.69 14.94 -4.78
C SER A 53 16.32 14.70 -5.40
N THR A 54 15.27 15.15 -4.73
CA THR A 54 13.92 15.16 -5.30
C THR A 54 13.72 16.28 -6.33
N ASP A 55 12.89 16.00 -7.33
CA ASP A 55 12.40 16.97 -8.30
C ASP A 55 11.22 17.81 -7.76
N ALA A 56 10.65 18.68 -8.61
CA ALA A 56 9.50 19.52 -8.28
C ALA A 56 8.21 18.77 -7.89
N ASP A 57 8.12 17.47 -8.19
CA ASP A 57 7.01 16.60 -7.79
C ASP A 57 7.37 15.77 -6.53
N GLY A 58 8.50 16.08 -5.89
CA GLY A 58 8.99 15.40 -4.69
C GLY A 58 9.50 14.00 -4.98
N GLN A 59 9.90 13.71 -6.22
CA GLN A 59 10.32 12.38 -6.66
C GLN A 59 11.83 12.32 -6.85
N SER A 60 12.44 11.23 -6.41
CA SER A 60 13.80 10.89 -6.84
C SER A 60 13.80 10.31 -8.27
N GLU A 61 14.98 10.26 -8.88
CA GLU A 61 15.22 9.31 -9.96
C GLU A 61 15.11 7.86 -9.49
N VAL A 62 15.03 6.92 -10.43
CA VAL A 62 14.96 5.48 -10.12
C VAL A 62 16.38 4.94 -9.96
N LEU A 63 16.71 4.48 -8.77
CA LEU A 63 18.00 3.88 -8.45
C LEU A 63 18.00 2.39 -8.80
N THR A 64 19.12 1.90 -9.32
CA THR A 64 19.35 0.46 -9.52
C THR A 64 20.19 -0.07 -8.38
N LEU A 65 19.65 -1.02 -7.62
CA LEU A 65 20.25 -1.49 -6.38
C LEU A 65 20.42 -3.01 -6.43
N ALA A 66 21.53 -3.49 -5.86
CA ALA A 66 21.79 -4.91 -5.74
C ALA A 66 20.69 -5.60 -4.93
N ALA A 67 20.25 -6.77 -5.40
CA ALA A 67 19.26 -7.59 -4.72
C ALA A 67 19.64 -9.07 -4.82
N PRO A 68 19.23 -9.90 -3.84
CA PRO A 68 19.37 -11.34 -3.94
C PRO A 68 18.65 -11.88 -5.20
N PRO A 69 19.13 -13.00 -5.77
CA PRO A 69 18.52 -13.61 -6.95
C PRO A 69 17.02 -13.89 -6.80
N LEU A 70 16.26 -13.71 -7.90
CA LEU A 70 14.81 -13.91 -7.92
C LEU A 70 14.39 -15.26 -7.31
N GLU A 71 15.14 -16.33 -7.61
CA GLU A 71 14.88 -17.70 -7.16
C GLU A 71 14.71 -17.83 -5.64
N TYR A 72 15.36 -16.97 -4.85
CA TYR A 72 15.25 -17.03 -3.38
C TYR A 72 13.86 -16.64 -2.88
N SER A 73 13.14 -15.81 -3.64
CA SER A 73 11.76 -15.41 -3.32
C SER A 73 10.70 -16.37 -3.86
N MET A 74 11.11 -17.33 -4.71
CA MET A 74 10.18 -18.21 -5.42
C MET A 74 9.98 -19.55 -4.72
N GLU A 75 10.78 -19.86 -3.69
CA GLU A 75 10.65 -21.08 -2.91
C GLU A 75 10.68 -20.83 -1.39
N PRO A 76 9.87 -21.58 -0.63
CA PRO A 76 9.87 -21.52 0.82
C PRO A 76 11.17 -22.09 1.42
N GLY A 77 11.55 -21.60 2.60
CA GLY A 77 12.60 -22.24 3.42
C GLY A 77 14.03 -22.02 2.95
N GLN A 78 14.25 -21.04 2.07
CA GLN A 78 15.58 -20.61 1.68
C GLN A 78 16.35 -20.10 2.90
N PRO A 79 17.62 -20.53 3.11
CA PRO A 79 18.44 -20.09 4.24
C PRO A 79 18.92 -18.64 4.10
N VAL A 80 18.77 -18.08 2.91
CA VAL A 80 19.19 -16.71 2.56
C VAL A 80 17.95 -15.84 2.40
N GLN A 81 18.06 -14.60 2.88
CA GLN A 81 17.01 -13.59 2.73
C GLN A 81 16.75 -13.28 1.25
N PRO A 82 15.49 -13.26 0.78
CA PRO A 82 15.18 -13.10 -0.64
C PRO A 82 15.11 -11.63 -1.12
N TYR A 83 15.48 -10.69 -0.26
CA TYR A 83 15.50 -9.26 -0.52
C TYR A 83 16.72 -8.61 0.15
N ALA A 84 17.20 -7.51 -0.42
CA ALA A 84 18.20 -6.66 0.21
C ALA A 84 17.53 -5.62 1.10
N GLU A 85 18.27 -5.14 2.10
CA GLU A 85 17.83 -4.09 3.03
C GLU A 85 18.74 -2.87 2.88
N TYR A 86 18.11 -1.72 2.71
CA TYR A 86 18.76 -0.42 2.60
C TYR A 86 18.27 0.54 3.68
N THR A 87 19.14 1.47 4.06
CA THR A 87 18.78 2.65 4.83
C THR A 87 18.57 3.82 3.88
N VAL A 88 17.46 4.53 4.04
CA VAL A 88 17.12 5.74 3.29
C VAL A 88 17.05 6.90 4.27
N GLU A 89 18.00 7.83 4.14
CA GLU A 89 18.04 9.08 4.92
C GLU A 89 17.58 10.25 4.05
N VAL A 90 16.66 11.07 4.57
CA VAL A 90 16.11 12.22 3.86
C VAL A 90 16.24 13.49 4.69
N GLU A 91 16.85 14.51 4.10
CA GLU A 91 17.04 15.84 4.67
C GLU A 91 16.47 16.91 3.73
N ALA A 92 15.74 17.88 4.27
CA ALA A 92 15.22 19.01 3.53
C ALA A 92 15.17 20.26 4.41
N GLU A 93 15.39 21.43 3.82
CA GLU A 93 15.34 22.71 4.54
C GLU A 93 13.93 22.94 5.13
N GLY A 94 13.86 23.26 6.42
CA GLY A 94 12.59 23.50 7.11
C GLY A 94 11.83 22.23 7.53
N TYR A 95 12.44 21.04 7.41
CA TYR A 95 11.84 19.78 7.79
C TYR A 95 12.74 18.96 8.74
N GLN A 96 12.10 18.21 9.63
CA GLN A 96 12.77 17.24 10.48
C GLN A 96 13.41 16.13 9.62
N PRO A 97 14.71 15.83 9.79
CA PRO A 97 15.35 14.72 9.07
C PRO A 97 14.69 13.38 9.40
N VAL A 98 14.62 12.48 8.40
CA VAL A 98 14.03 11.14 8.55
C VAL A 98 15.04 10.09 8.11
N SER A 99 15.26 9.06 8.93
CA SER A 99 16.01 7.86 8.56
C SER A 99 15.11 6.64 8.62
N ILE A 100 15.07 5.86 7.54
CA ILE A 100 14.29 4.64 7.43
C ILE A 100 15.26 3.47 7.17
N GLU A 101 15.42 2.62 8.16
CA GLU A 101 16.26 1.42 8.11
C GLU A 101 15.43 0.20 7.69
N GLY A 102 16.01 -0.68 6.86
CA GLY A 102 15.37 -1.94 6.47
C GLY A 102 14.41 -1.81 5.28
N VAL A 103 14.63 -0.87 4.37
CA VAL A 103 13.85 -0.73 3.15
C VAL A 103 14.15 -1.90 2.21
N ASP A 104 13.11 -2.66 1.87
CA ASP A 104 13.22 -3.92 1.13
C ASP A 104 13.39 -3.66 -0.38
N VAL A 105 14.35 -4.35 -1.02
CA VAL A 105 14.52 -4.38 -2.48
C VAL A 105 14.58 -5.82 -2.97
N PHE A 106 13.65 -6.20 -3.84
CA PHE A 106 13.61 -7.51 -4.51
C PHE A 106 14.17 -7.43 -5.93
N SER A 107 14.74 -8.54 -6.41
CA SER A 107 15.16 -8.69 -7.81
C SER A 107 13.99 -8.43 -8.77
N GLY A 108 14.22 -7.60 -9.79
CA GLY A 108 13.26 -7.29 -10.84
C GLY A 108 12.10 -6.37 -10.43
N GLU A 109 11.97 -6.02 -9.16
CA GLU A 109 10.87 -5.21 -8.65
C GLU A 109 11.27 -3.74 -8.47
N LEU A 110 10.26 -2.86 -8.55
CA LEU A 110 10.38 -1.46 -8.17
C LEU A 110 9.83 -1.25 -6.77
N SER A 111 10.73 -0.95 -5.83
CA SER A 111 10.43 -0.49 -4.47
C SER A 111 10.07 0.99 -4.48
N LEU A 112 8.90 1.32 -3.93
CA LEU A 112 8.39 2.68 -3.78
C LEU A 112 8.48 3.08 -2.30
N GLN A 113 9.48 3.86 -1.94
CA GLN A 113 9.65 4.37 -0.58
C GLN A 113 8.97 5.74 -0.45
N ASN A 114 7.91 5.81 0.36
CA ASN A 114 7.27 7.08 0.68
C ASN A 114 7.86 7.65 1.96
N VAL A 115 8.21 8.92 1.96
CA VAL A 115 8.71 9.65 3.12
C VAL A 115 7.81 10.87 3.36
N ARG A 116 7.20 10.92 4.55
CA ARG A 116 6.41 12.07 5.00
C ARG A 116 7.23 12.87 5.98
N MET A 117 7.67 14.06 5.57
CA MET A 117 8.51 14.93 6.38
C MET A 117 7.66 15.89 7.20
N GLU A 118 7.96 15.99 8.50
CA GLU A 118 7.31 16.92 9.42
C GLU A 118 8.01 18.28 9.33
N PRO A 119 7.27 19.39 9.08
CA PRO A 119 7.87 20.72 9.13
C PRO A 119 8.47 21.00 10.51
N LEU A 120 9.64 21.65 10.55
CA LEU A 120 10.27 22.06 11.80
C LEU A 120 9.41 23.14 12.48
N GLU A 121 8.77 22.80 13.60
CA GLU A 121 8.43 23.82 14.60
C GLU A 121 9.70 24.22 15.35
N VAL A 122 9.71 25.40 16.00
CA VAL A 122 10.90 26.12 16.49
C VAL A 122 11.78 25.34 17.51
N SER A 123 11.52 24.07 17.83
CA SER A 123 12.29 23.33 18.84
C SER A 123 12.51 21.81 18.65
N GLU A 124 12.32 21.18 17.50
CA GLU A 124 12.71 19.77 17.34
C GLU A 124 13.47 19.50 16.03
N GLU A 125 14.81 19.56 16.10
CA GLU A 125 15.73 19.12 15.03
C GLU A 125 16.10 17.62 15.13
N ASP A 126 15.52 16.88 16.08
CA ASP A 126 15.91 15.49 16.33
C ASP A 126 15.59 14.60 15.12
N LEU A 127 16.53 13.72 14.75
CA LEU A 127 16.37 12.77 13.66
C LEU A 127 15.23 11.77 13.95
N LYS A 128 14.25 11.66 13.05
CA LYS A 128 13.19 10.66 13.13
C LYS A 128 13.66 9.32 12.57
N ASN A 129 13.92 8.36 13.44
CA ASN A 129 14.35 7.01 13.08
C ASN A 129 13.17 6.05 12.97
N ILE A 130 13.07 5.36 11.84
CA ILE A 130 12.06 4.34 11.55
C ILE A 130 12.78 3.04 11.21
N VAL A 131 12.40 1.95 11.88
CA VAL A 131 12.98 0.62 11.63
C VAL A 131 11.93 -0.30 11.06
N ILE A 132 12.19 -0.79 9.86
CA ILE A 132 11.35 -1.74 9.17
C ILE A 132 11.86 -3.16 9.52
N PRO A 133 11.08 -4.01 10.21
CA PRO A 133 11.49 -5.38 10.51
C PRO A 133 11.41 -6.28 9.27
N ALA A 134 11.94 -7.50 9.36
CA ALA A 134 11.85 -8.49 8.30
C ALA A 134 10.39 -8.78 7.86
N ASN A 135 10.21 -9.11 6.57
CA ASN A 135 8.94 -9.56 6.00
C ASN A 135 8.46 -10.85 6.70
N THR A 136 7.14 -11.06 6.84
CA THR A 136 6.61 -12.20 7.62
C THR A 136 6.93 -13.57 7.03
N LEU A 137 7.13 -13.65 5.71
CA LEU A 137 7.55 -14.87 5.02
C LEU A 137 9.04 -15.21 5.20
N PHE A 138 9.81 -14.34 5.87
CA PHE A 138 11.20 -14.61 6.27
C PHE A 138 11.40 -14.59 7.79
N GLY A 139 10.85 -13.60 8.48
CA GLY A 139 10.94 -13.47 9.94
C GLY A 139 10.04 -14.45 10.71
N ASN A 140 10.26 -14.54 12.03
CA ASN A 140 9.46 -15.36 12.93
C ASN A 140 8.35 -14.53 13.58
N PHE A 141 7.09 -14.91 13.35
CA PHE A 141 5.92 -14.21 13.85
C PHE A 141 4.93 -15.18 14.49
N PRO A 142 4.18 -14.76 15.52
CA PRO A 142 3.18 -15.61 16.14
C PRO A 142 2.14 -16.12 15.14
N PRO A 143 1.70 -17.39 15.28
CA PRO A 143 0.64 -17.93 14.44
C PRO A 143 -0.68 -17.21 14.69
N LYS A 144 -1.51 -17.13 13.64
CA LYS A 144 -2.82 -16.51 13.70
C LYS A 144 -3.77 -17.30 14.61
N ILE A 145 -4.51 -16.59 15.45
CA ILE A 145 -5.56 -17.14 16.32
C ILE A 145 -6.79 -17.35 15.46
N ALA A 146 -7.29 -18.58 15.42
CA ALA A 146 -8.45 -18.95 14.61
C ALA A 146 -9.71 -18.23 15.07
N GLU A 147 -10.43 -17.67 14.11
CA GLU A 147 -11.71 -17.02 14.31
C GLU A 147 -12.74 -17.46 13.26
N ALA A 148 -14.02 -17.36 13.61
CA ALA A 148 -15.09 -17.61 12.66
C ALA A 148 -15.07 -16.57 11.52
N GLU A 149 -15.32 -17.06 10.30
CA GLU A 149 -15.36 -16.24 9.07
C GLU A 149 -16.55 -15.26 9.04
N ILE A 150 -17.64 -15.58 9.74
CA ILE A 150 -18.84 -14.76 9.91
C ILE A 150 -18.86 -14.31 11.37
N LYS A 151 -18.87 -12.99 11.60
CA LYS A 151 -18.95 -12.43 12.95
C LYS A 151 -20.39 -12.31 13.42
N PRO A 152 -20.66 -12.51 14.72
CA PRO A 152 -21.94 -12.08 15.28
C PRO A 152 -22.06 -10.56 15.09
N MET A 153 -23.25 -10.13 14.67
CA MET A 153 -23.60 -8.72 14.58
C MET A 153 -24.69 -8.47 15.63
N ASP A 154 -24.35 -7.74 16.70
CA ASP A 154 -25.32 -7.37 17.71
C ASP A 154 -26.13 -6.18 17.19
N GLU A 155 -27.46 -6.31 17.11
CA GLU A 155 -28.37 -5.22 16.72
C GLU A 155 -28.38 -4.05 17.74
N SER A 156 -27.73 -4.22 18.89
CA SER A 156 -27.69 -3.26 20.00
C SER A 156 -26.47 -2.32 20.02
N GLY A 157 -25.55 -2.45 19.07
CA GLY A 157 -24.41 -1.53 18.90
C GLY A 157 -24.83 -0.21 18.26
N GLU A 158 -24.22 0.90 18.68
CA GLU A 158 -24.67 2.27 18.39
C GLU A 158 -24.70 2.63 16.89
N ILE A 159 -23.96 1.91 16.02
CA ILE A 159 -24.00 2.06 14.55
C ILE A 159 -23.77 0.70 13.87
N VAL A 160 -24.83 0.02 13.41
CA VAL A 160 -24.66 -1.10 12.47
C VAL A 160 -24.59 -0.53 11.05
N LEU A 161 -23.44 -0.68 10.38
CA LEU A 161 -23.32 -0.31 8.97
C LEU A 161 -24.33 -1.12 8.14
N SER A 162 -25.21 -0.41 7.44
CA SER A 162 -26.26 -1.03 6.62
C SER A 162 -25.74 -1.61 5.30
N ARG A 163 -24.51 -1.24 4.91
CA ARG A 163 -23.81 -1.65 3.70
C ARG A 163 -22.30 -1.60 3.90
N VAL A 164 -21.56 -2.25 3.01
CA VAL A 164 -20.09 -2.22 3.02
C VAL A 164 -19.61 -0.90 2.42
N VAL A 165 -18.77 -0.20 3.18
CA VAL A 165 -18.18 1.09 2.79
C VAL A 165 -16.67 0.97 2.86
N ILE A 166 -15.97 1.48 1.85
CA ILE A 166 -14.52 1.65 1.91
C ILE A 166 -14.24 2.85 2.82
N PRO A 167 -13.59 2.65 3.98
CA PRO A 167 -13.32 3.76 4.88
C PRO A 167 -12.24 4.66 4.28
N GLU A 168 -12.27 5.93 4.66
CA GLU A 168 -11.17 6.83 4.28
C GLU A 168 -9.87 6.41 4.98
N TYR A 169 -9.97 6.17 6.30
CA TYR A 169 -8.87 5.76 7.16
C TYR A 169 -9.18 4.48 7.92
N VAL A 170 -8.15 3.67 8.09
CA VAL A 170 -8.08 2.57 9.05
C VAL A 170 -7.22 3.04 10.21
N VAL A 171 -7.75 2.98 11.43
CA VAL A 171 -6.98 3.28 12.65
C VAL A 171 -6.26 1.99 13.06
N VAL A 172 -4.95 1.95 12.86
CA VAL A 172 -4.09 0.81 13.13
C VAL A 172 -3.46 0.96 14.50
N HIS A 173 -3.76 0.01 15.39
CA HIS A 173 -3.09 -0.12 16.68
C HIS A 173 -1.83 -0.96 16.52
N ASP A 174 -0.65 -0.37 16.73
CA ASP A 174 0.64 -1.02 16.44
C ASP A 174 1.11 -1.99 17.54
N GLY A 175 0.23 -2.92 17.91
CA GLY A 175 0.47 -3.86 19.00
C GLY A 175 -0.58 -4.97 19.05
N THR A 176 -0.60 -5.72 20.15
CA THR A 176 -1.74 -6.61 20.45
C THR A 176 -2.92 -5.78 20.99
N PRO A 177 -4.17 -6.27 20.96
CA PRO A 177 -5.31 -5.47 21.41
C PRO A 177 -5.22 -4.94 22.85
N GLY A 178 -4.45 -5.62 23.72
CA GLY A 178 -4.27 -5.20 25.12
C GLY A 178 -3.03 -4.36 25.39
N ASP A 179 -2.26 -3.99 24.36
CA ASP A 179 -1.02 -3.25 24.53
C ASP A 179 -1.28 -1.74 24.60
N SER A 180 -1.49 -1.22 25.81
CA SER A 180 -1.74 0.22 26.00
C SER A 180 -0.50 1.11 25.76
N THR A 181 0.66 0.54 25.42
CA THR A 181 1.88 1.30 25.08
C THR A 181 2.08 1.46 23.58
N ALA A 182 1.34 0.69 22.77
CA ALA A 182 1.38 0.80 21.32
C ALA A 182 0.69 2.08 20.83
N GLY A 183 1.24 2.68 19.79
CA GLY A 183 0.68 3.87 19.14
C GLY A 183 -0.41 3.52 18.14
N ASP A 184 -1.33 4.47 17.93
CA ASP A 184 -2.37 4.38 16.92
C ASP A 184 -2.06 5.26 15.71
N TYR A 185 -2.24 4.69 14.52
CA TYR A 185 -1.94 5.36 13.25
C TYR A 185 -3.19 5.45 12.37
N TYR A 186 -3.49 6.67 11.93
CA TYR A 186 -4.55 6.93 10.94
C TYR A 186 -3.98 6.74 9.54
N VAL A 187 -4.23 5.56 8.95
CA VAL A 187 -3.67 5.17 7.67
C VAL A 187 -4.77 5.14 6.62
N LYS A 188 -4.56 5.73 5.44
CA LYS A 188 -5.54 5.60 4.36
C LYS A 188 -5.77 4.13 4.03
N TYR A 189 -7.01 3.74 3.76
CA TYR A 189 -7.34 2.34 3.49
C TYR A 189 -6.41 1.69 2.44
N LYS A 190 -6.20 2.35 1.29
CA LYS A 190 -5.32 1.84 0.23
C LYS A 190 -3.87 1.69 0.68
N ASP A 191 -3.35 2.65 1.43
CA ASP A 191 -1.98 2.63 1.97
C ASP A 191 -1.82 1.51 3.00
N TYR A 192 -2.86 1.25 3.81
CA TYR A 192 -2.88 0.12 4.74
C TYR A 192 -2.80 -1.22 3.99
N ILE A 193 -3.62 -1.43 2.95
CA ILE A 193 -3.62 -2.67 2.18
C ILE A 193 -2.26 -2.88 1.47
N LYS A 194 -1.68 -1.82 0.85
CA LYS A 194 -0.35 -1.89 0.22
C LYS A 194 0.73 -2.25 1.23
N ASN A 195 0.67 -1.67 2.42
CA ASN A 195 1.61 -1.93 3.51
C ASN A 195 1.53 -3.38 4.00
N VAL A 196 0.32 -3.87 4.27
CA VAL A 196 0.11 -5.26 4.71
C VAL A 196 0.57 -6.24 3.64
N ALA A 197 0.15 -6.05 2.38
CA ALA A 197 0.59 -6.91 1.29
C ALA A 197 2.12 -6.91 1.15
N SER A 198 2.77 -5.75 1.23
CA SER A 198 4.24 -5.65 1.15
C SER A 198 4.96 -6.24 2.37
N SER A 199 4.27 -6.36 3.51
CA SER A 199 4.81 -6.94 4.74
C SER A 199 4.58 -8.46 4.82
N GLU A 200 3.56 -8.98 4.12
CA GLU A 200 3.10 -10.35 4.30
C GLU A 200 3.23 -11.27 3.08
N ILE A 201 3.43 -10.73 1.88
CA ILE A 201 3.73 -11.51 0.67
C ILE A 201 4.96 -10.94 -0.05
N TYR A 202 5.57 -11.73 -0.92
CA TYR A 202 6.63 -11.24 -1.80
C TYR A 202 6.04 -10.66 -3.08
N ALA A 203 6.58 -9.50 -3.48
CA ALA A 203 6.17 -8.78 -4.67
C ALA A 203 6.55 -9.46 -6.00
N THR A 204 7.50 -10.40 -5.94
CA THR A 204 8.00 -11.18 -7.07
C THR A 204 7.06 -12.32 -7.51
N TRP A 205 5.99 -12.57 -6.73
CA TRP A 205 5.07 -13.67 -6.99
C TRP A 205 4.15 -13.42 -8.20
N PRO A 206 3.56 -14.47 -8.79
CA PRO A 206 2.63 -14.32 -9.90
C PRO A 206 1.49 -13.34 -9.61
N ASP A 207 1.04 -12.59 -10.62
CA ASP A 207 -0.02 -11.58 -10.49
C ASP A 207 -1.32 -12.16 -9.90
N SER A 208 -1.69 -13.40 -10.28
CA SER A 208 -2.87 -14.09 -9.73
C SER A 208 -2.72 -14.41 -8.24
N THR A 209 -1.51 -14.77 -7.79
CA THR A 209 -1.19 -14.99 -6.37
C THR A 209 -1.27 -13.68 -5.59
N ILE A 210 -0.67 -12.60 -6.10
CA ILE A 210 -0.74 -11.28 -5.46
C ILE A 210 -2.20 -10.82 -5.32
N ARG A 211 -3.01 -10.96 -6.38
CA ARG A 211 -4.45 -10.65 -6.36
C ARG A 211 -5.24 -11.47 -5.35
N ALA A 212 -4.99 -12.78 -5.28
CA ALA A 212 -5.70 -13.65 -4.33
C ALA A 212 -5.40 -13.25 -2.87
N ASN A 213 -4.13 -12.99 -2.56
CA ASN A 213 -3.74 -12.55 -1.21
C ASN A 213 -4.29 -11.16 -0.88
N ILE A 214 -4.23 -10.21 -1.81
CA ILE A 214 -4.80 -8.86 -1.62
C ILE A 214 -6.33 -8.92 -1.43
N LEU A 215 -7.06 -9.78 -2.16
CA LEU A 215 -8.49 -10.01 -1.91
C LEU A 215 -8.77 -10.50 -0.49
N ALA A 216 -7.95 -11.44 0.01
CA ALA A 216 -8.08 -11.92 1.38
C ALA A 216 -7.78 -10.82 2.41
N ILE A 217 -6.73 -10.02 2.20
CA ILE A 217 -6.39 -8.88 3.05
C ILE A 217 -7.55 -7.86 3.08
N MET A 218 -8.04 -7.43 1.91
CA MET A 218 -9.10 -6.45 1.80
C MET A 218 -10.41 -6.93 2.44
N SER A 219 -10.80 -8.18 2.19
CA SER A 219 -12.02 -8.76 2.78
C SER A 219 -11.93 -8.86 4.29
N PHE A 220 -10.78 -9.28 4.83
CA PHE A 220 -10.53 -9.29 6.27
C PHE A 220 -10.64 -7.88 6.86
N THR A 221 -9.96 -6.89 6.26
CA THR A 221 -9.96 -5.51 6.75
C THR A 221 -11.36 -4.92 6.74
N LEU A 222 -12.11 -5.10 5.64
CA LEU A 222 -13.49 -4.62 5.54
C LEU A 222 -14.43 -5.37 6.49
N ASN A 223 -14.15 -6.63 6.85
CA ASN A 223 -14.89 -7.30 7.93
C ASN A 223 -14.68 -6.59 9.28
N ARG A 224 -13.44 -6.25 9.64
CA ARG A 224 -13.14 -5.52 10.89
C ARG A 224 -13.83 -4.16 10.94
N VAL A 225 -13.83 -3.44 9.82
CA VAL A 225 -14.54 -2.15 9.67
C VAL A 225 -16.05 -2.35 9.79
N TYR A 226 -16.62 -3.25 8.98
CA TYR A 226 -18.07 -3.46 8.89
C TYR A 226 -18.70 -3.94 10.21
N THR A 227 -17.99 -4.80 10.93
CA THR A 227 -18.45 -5.36 12.21
C THR A 227 -18.07 -4.51 13.42
N GLU A 228 -17.33 -3.42 13.19
CA GLU A 228 -16.72 -2.59 14.23
C GLU A 228 -16.06 -3.45 15.33
N TRP A 229 -15.34 -4.49 14.90
CA TRP A 229 -14.99 -5.65 15.75
C TRP A 229 -14.34 -5.27 17.09
N TYR A 230 -13.43 -4.29 17.04
CA TYR A 230 -12.71 -3.79 18.22
C TYR A 230 -13.50 -2.70 18.95
N ARG A 231 -14.20 -1.81 18.24
CA ARG A 231 -15.02 -0.77 18.86
C ARG A 231 -16.18 -1.33 19.67
N ASN A 232 -16.83 -2.37 19.17
CA ASN A 232 -17.84 -3.14 19.91
C ASN A 232 -17.28 -3.88 21.15
N LYS A 233 -15.96 -3.89 21.34
CA LYS A 233 -15.27 -4.41 22.53
C LYS A 233 -14.68 -3.31 23.42
N GLY A 234 -14.98 -2.04 23.14
CA GLY A 234 -14.53 -0.89 23.93
C GLY A 234 -13.17 -0.32 23.55
N TYR A 235 -12.62 -0.70 22.39
CA TYR A 235 -11.42 -0.09 21.81
C TYR A 235 -11.78 1.07 20.88
N ASP A 236 -10.85 1.97 20.60
CA ASP A 236 -11.02 3.12 19.68
C ASP A 236 -10.36 2.92 18.31
N PHE A 237 -9.55 1.88 18.16
CA PHE A 237 -8.93 1.49 16.90
C PHE A 237 -9.79 0.54 16.04
N THR A 238 -9.39 0.40 14.78
CA THR A 238 -10.10 -0.44 13.78
C THR A 238 -9.51 -1.84 13.69
N ILE A 239 -8.18 -1.94 13.76
CA ILE A 239 -7.42 -3.17 13.51
C ILE A 239 -6.06 -3.09 14.20
N THR A 240 -5.44 -4.23 14.47
CA THR A 240 -4.10 -4.32 15.07
C THR A 240 -3.02 -4.64 14.03
N SER A 241 -1.74 -4.41 14.37
CA SER A 241 -0.57 -4.80 13.57
C SER A 241 -0.01 -6.19 13.94
N SER A 242 -0.70 -6.92 14.83
CA SER A 242 -0.28 -8.22 15.32
C SER A 242 -0.75 -9.35 14.41
N THR A 243 0.18 -10.16 13.89
CA THR A 243 -0.13 -11.33 13.04
C THR A 243 -1.02 -12.37 13.71
N ALA A 244 -0.98 -12.43 15.04
CA ALA A 244 -1.81 -13.32 15.84
C ALA A 244 -3.30 -12.95 15.73
N TYR A 245 -3.62 -11.67 15.64
CA TYR A 245 -5.00 -11.18 15.68
C TYR A 245 -5.48 -10.71 14.30
N ASP A 246 -4.68 -9.92 13.62
CA ASP A 246 -5.01 -9.28 12.35
C ASP A 246 -3.87 -9.44 11.34
N HIS A 247 -3.34 -8.36 10.78
CA HIS A 247 -2.29 -8.38 9.77
C HIS A 247 -1.01 -7.76 10.32
N LYS A 248 0.14 -8.12 9.75
CA LYS A 248 1.36 -7.35 9.95
C LYS A 248 1.29 -6.06 9.15
N TRP A 249 1.14 -4.96 9.87
CA TRP A 249 1.38 -3.62 9.37
C TRP A 249 2.68 -3.08 9.98
N VAL A 250 3.41 -2.23 9.25
CA VAL A 250 4.68 -1.65 9.67
C VAL A 250 4.77 -0.18 9.27
N TYR A 251 4.98 0.70 10.25
CA TYR A 251 5.20 2.12 9.98
C TYR A 251 6.43 2.35 9.08
N GLY A 252 6.28 3.17 8.04
CA GLY A 252 7.36 3.54 7.10
C GLY A 252 7.75 2.51 6.04
N ARG A 253 7.20 1.29 6.07
CA ARG A 253 7.42 0.22 5.07
C ARG A 253 7.23 0.73 3.63
N ASN A 254 8.18 0.42 2.75
CA ASN A 254 8.04 0.65 1.31
C ASN A 254 6.97 -0.24 0.67
N TYR A 255 6.43 0.20 -0.45
CA TYR A 255 5.57 -0.62 -1.29
C TYR A 255 6.34 -1.18 -2.47
N PHE A 256 5.69 -2.07 -3.20
CA PHE A 256 6.17 -2.56 -4.49
C PHE A 256 5.21 -2.18 -5.60
N SER A 257 5.73 -1.87 -6.78
CA SER A 257 4.91 -1.42 -7.92
C SER A 257 3.86 -2.46 -8.34
N SER A 258 4.21 -3.74 -8.33
CA SER A 258 3.35 -4.89 -8.62
C SER A 258 2.16 -4.96 -7.66
N ILE A 259 2.42 -4.90 -6.35
CA ILE A 259 1.41 -4.86 -5.28
C ILE A 259 0.57 -3.59 -5.38
N SER A 260 1.20 -2.42 -5.55
CA SER A 260 0.53 -1.13 -5.61
C SER A 260 -0.50 -1.08 -6.75
N ARG A 261 -0.09 -1.55 -7.93
CA ARG A 261 -0.96 -1.67 -9.11
C ARG A 261 -2.17 -2.55 -8.80
N VAL A 262 -1.96 -3.74 -8.23
CA VAL A 262 -3.06 -4.64 -7.91
C VAL A 262 -4.03 -4.00 -6.92
N VAL A 263 -3.55 -3.39 -5.82
CA VAL A 263 -4.43 -2.69 -4.87
C VAL A 263 -5.22 -1.57 -5.56
N ASP A 264 -4.55 -0.75 -6.37
CA ASP A 264 -5.21 0.38 -7.06
C ASP A 264 -6.30 -0.06 -8.04
N GLU A 265 -6.20 -1.27 -8.61
CA GLU A 265 -7.20 -1.85 -9.52
C GLU A 265 -8.42 -2.44 -8.79
N MET A 266 -8.31 -2.80 -7.51
CA MET A 266 -9.33 -3.62 -6.84
C MET A 266 -9.71 -3.21 -5.42
N PHE A 267 -9.30 -2.04 -4.93
CA PHE A 267 -9.53 -1.62 -3.54
C PHE A 267 -11.00 -1.52 -3.11
N THR A 268 -11.97 -1.51 -4.03
CA THR A 268 -13.41 -1.60 -3.68
C THR A 268 -13.91 -3.03 -3.51
N ASN A 269 -13.11 -4.03 -3.89
CA ASN A 269 -13.52 -5.42 -3.91
C ASN A 269 -13.37 -6.08 -2.53
N PHE A 270 -14.26 -7.03 -2.24
CA PHE A 270 -14.20 -7.90 -1.07
C PHE A 270 -14.80 -9.27 -1.37
N LEU A 271 -14.55 -10.25 -0.50
CA LEU A 271 -15.04 -11.60 -0.68
C LEU A 271 -16.38 -11.78 0.05
N SER A 272 -17.33 -12.39 -0.63
CA SER A 272 -18.71 -12.58 -0.17
C SER A 272 -19.17 -14.02 -0.35
N ARG A 273 -20.15 -14.41 0.47
CA ARG A 273 -20.91 -15.65 0.33
C ARG A 273 -22.40 -15.37 0.14
N PRO A 274 -23.18 -16.28 -0.49
CA PRO A 274 -24.62 -16.14 -0.57
C PRO A 274 -25.25 -16.02 0.82
N ASN A 275 -26.20 -15.09 0.96
CA ASN A 275 -26.93 -14.82 2.21
C ASN A 275 -26.08 -14.30 3.39
N VAL A 276 -24.84 -13.87 3.15
CA VAL A 276 -23.99 -13.22 4.16
C VAL A 276 -23.84 -11.75 3.78
N LYS A 277 -24.24 -10.84 4.70
CA LYS A 277 -24.19 -9.39 4.46
C LYS A 277 -22.80 -8.78 4.66
N GLN A 278 -22.05 -9.29 5.64
CA GLN A 278 -20.71 -8.79 5.95
C GLN A 278 -19.66 -9.33 4.96
N PRO A 279 -18.56 -8.59 4.71
CA PRO A 279 -17.37 -9.17 4.09
C PRO A 279 -16.91 -10.39 4.87
N ILE A 280 -16.40 -11.41 4.19
CA ILE A 280 -15.92 -12.61 4.88
C ILE A 280 -14.59 -12.30 5.59
N LEU A 281 -14.47 -12.68 6.87
CA LEU A 281 -13.19 -12.63 7.58
C LEU A 281 -12.29 -13.75 7.04
N THR A 282 -11.54 -13.45 5.99
CA THR A 282 -10.63 -14.38 5.32
C THR A 282 -9.29 -14.44 6.01
N GLN A 283 -9.22 -15.23 7.09
CA GLN A 283 -7.94 -15.58 7.70
C GLN A 283 -7.07 -16.37 6.72
N TYR A 284 -5.75 -16.20 6.82
CA TYR A 284 -4.72 -16.88 6.03
C TYR A 284 -3.46 -17.08 6.88
N CYS A 285 -2.55 -17.91 6.40
CA CYS A 285 -1.26 -18.16 7.05
C CYS A 285 -0.18 -18.50 6.02
N ASP A 286 1.10 -18.53 6.41
CA ASP A 286 2.18 -18.82 5.46
C ASP A 286 2.02 -20.21 4.78
N GLY A 287 1.50 -21.20 5.51
CA GLY A 287 1.29 -22.58 5.07
C GLY A 287 2.55 -23.41 4.90
N GLN A 288 3.69 -22.92 5.38
CA GLN A 288 4.97 -23.61 5.43
C GLN A 288 5.41 -23.87 6.88
N ARG A 289 5.49 -22.83 7.70
CA ARG A 289 5.87 -22.90 9.12
C ARG A 289 4.65 -23.10 10.00
N VAL A 290 3.51 -22.57 9.57
CA VAL A 290 2.22 -22.70 10.24
C VAL A 290 1.26 -23.45 9.34
N THR A 291 0.54 -24.44 9.87
CA THR A 291 -0.52 -25.15 9.14
C THR A 291 -1.79 -24.30 9.11
N CYS A 292 -2.33 -24.04 7.91
CA CYS A 292 -3.55 -23.26 7.74
C CYS A 292 -4.80 -24.17 7.84
N PRO A 293 -5.72 -23.96 8.80
CA PRO A 293 -6.95 -24.74 8.90
C PRO A 293 -8.01 -24.27 7.90
N ASN A 294 -8.03 -24.85 6.70
CA ASN A 294 -8.98 -24.50 5.60
C ASN A 294 -8.96 -23.00 5.23
N TRP A 295 -7.81 -22.35 5.42
CA TRP A 295 -7.55 -20.98 5.04
C TRP A 295 -6.59 -20.94 3.86
N LEU A 296 -6.49 -19.78 3.20
CA LEU A 296 -5.46 -19.55 2.21
C LEU A 296 -4.07 -19.75 2.83
N SER A 297 -3.29 -20.64 2.20
CA SER A 297 -1.85 -20.74 2.41
C SER A 297 -1.16 -19.79 1.44
N GLN A 298 -0.32 -18.89 1.95
CA GLN A 298 0.38 -17.92 1.09
C GLN A 298 1.33 -18.65 0.11
N TRP A 299 2.18 -19.56 0.60
CA TRP A 299 3.02 -20.37 -0.28
C TRP A 299 2.23 -21.30 -1.20
N GLY A 300 1.16 -21.92 -0.69
CA GLY A 300 0.26 -22.74 -1.50
C GLY A 300 -0.40 -21.96 -2.63
N SER A 301 -0.83 -20.72 -2.36
CA SER A 301 -1.39 -19.81 -3.37
C SER A 301 -0.36 -19.39 -4.42
N LYS A 302 0.92 -19.30 -4.05
CA LYS A 302 2.03 -19.06 -4.99
C LYS A 302 2.17 -20.23 -5.96
N TYR A 303 2.19 -21.46 -5.46
CA TYR A 303 2.28 -22.65 -6.33
C TYR A 303 1.09 -22.81 -7.27
N LEU A 304 -0.13 -22.52 -6.81
CA LEU A 304 -1.30 -22.49 -7.70
C LEU A 304 -1.18 -21.40 -8.77
N GLY A 305 -0.65 -20.24 -8.41
CA GLY A 305 -0.33 -19.17 -9.36
C GLY A 305 0.67 -19.60 -10.44
N ASP A 306 1.74 -20.30 -10.05
CA ASP A 306 2.72 -20.88 -11.00
C ASP A 306 2.07 -21.88 -11.97
N GLN A 307 0.97 -22.53 -11.55
CA GLN A 307 0.17 -23.43 -12.37
C GLN A 307 -0.89 -22.70 -13.23
N ASN A 308 -0.81 -21.37 -13.33
CA ASN A 308 -1.73 -20.50 -14.06
C ASN A 308 -3.17 -20.48 -13.53
N TYR A 309 -3.39 -20.79 -12.25
CA TYR A 309 -4.70 -20.56 -11.64
C TYR A 309 -4.97 -19.06 -11.57
N SER A 310 -6.20 -18.66 -11.86
CA SER A 310 -6.68 -17.30 -11.63
C SER A 310 -6.84 -17.02 -10.14
N ALA A 311 -6.85 -15.72 -9.78
CA ALA A 311 -7.03 -15.31 -8.38
C ALA A 311 -8.32 -15.90 -7.77
N MET A 312 -9.41 -15.94 -8.52
CA MET A 312 -10.69 -16.47 -8.03
C MET A 312 -10.66 -18.00 -7.88
N GLU A 313 -9.96 -18.73 -8.76
CA GLU A 313 -9.77 -20.18 -8.59
C GLU A 313 -8.93 -20.48 -7.36
N ILE A 314 -7.88 -19.70 -7.09
CA ILE A 314 -7.09 -19.80 -5.85
C ILE A 314 -7.98 -19.55 -4.62
N ILE A 315 -8.79 -18.49 -4.64
CA ILE A 315 -9.71 -18.19 -3.53
C ILE A 315 -10.70 -19.34 -3.31
N ARG A 316 -11.30 -19.89 -4.37
CA ARG A 316 -12.25 -21.01 -4.26
C ARG A 316 -11.60 -22.31 -3.82
N TYR A 317 -10.35 -22.54 -4.20
CA TYR A 317 -9.58 -23.70 -3.74
C TYR A 317 -9.49 -23.74 -2.21
N TYR A 318 -9.26 -22.59 -1.56
CA TYR A 318 -9.12 -22.52 -0.11
C TYR A 318 -10.43 -22.28 0.65
N TYR A 319 -11.30 -21.41 0.13
CA TYR A 319 -12.51 -20.96 0.85
C TYR A 319 -13.81 -21.55 0.30
N GLY A 320 -13.76 -22.41 -0.72
CA GLY A 320 -14.90 -23.10 -1.32
C GLY A 320 -15.56 -22.36 -2.50
N ASP A 321 -16.27 -23.12 -3.34
CA ASP A 321 -16.80 -22.66 -4.63
C ASP A 321 -17.91 -21.59 -4.54
N ASN A 322 -18.59 -21.49 -3.40
CA ASN A 322 -19.62 -20.48 -3.17
C ASN A 322 -19.04 -19.08 -2.86
N MET A 323 -17.71 -18.93 -2.81
CA MET A 323 -17.06 -17.62 -2.68
C MET A 323 -17.15 -16.85 -4.00
N TYR A 324 -17.41 -15.55 -3.93
CA TYR A 324 -17.36 -14.64 -5.06
C TYR A 324 -16.87 -13.24 -4.64
N ILE A 325 -16.38 -12.49 -5.61
CA ILE A 325 -15.98 -11.09 -5.43
C ILE A 325 -17.23 -10.22 -5.50
N ASN A 326 -17.39 -9.35 -4.50
CA ASN A 326 -18.39 -8.29 -4.48
C ASN A 326 -17.66 -6.94 -4.39
N GLU A 327 -18.38 -5.85 -4.65
CA GLU A 327 -17.84 -4.49 -4.66
C GLU A 327 -18.55 -3.62 -3.64
N ALA A 328 -17.80 -2.81 -2.88
CA ALA A 328 -18.36 -1.88 -1.91
C ALA A 328 -19.18 -0.78 -2.62
N GLU A 329 -20.33 -0.44 -2.06
CA GLU A 329 -21.28 0.49 -2.69
C GLU A 329 -20.83 1.96 -2.54
N GLU A 330 -20.01 2.25 -1.55
CA GLU A 330 -19.63 3.59 -1.17
C GLU A 330 -18.16 3.66 -0.74
N ILE A 331 -17.53 4.80 -1.02
CA ILE A 331 -16.16 5.11 -0.60
C ILE A 331 -16.23 6.41 0.19
N SER A 332 -15.82 6.37 1.46
CA SER A 332 -15.78 7.56 2.30
C SER A 332 -14.65 8.50 1.91
N GLY A 333 -14.88 9.81 2.07
CA GLY A 333 -13.83 10.82 1.91
C GLY A 333 -13.49 11.19 0.47
N ILE A 334 -14.21 10.68 -0.53
CA ILE A 334 -14.02 11.09 -1.94
C ILE A 334 -15.16 11.98 -2.46
N PRO A 335 -14.89 12.94 -3.37
CA PRO A 335 -15.92 13.85 -3.87
C PRO A 335 -16.94 13.19 -4.80
N ALA A 336 -16.53 12.17 -5.56
CA ALA A 336 -17.40 11.45 -6.48
C ALA A 336 -16.85 10.09 -6.91
N SER A 337 -17.75 9.13 -7.09
CA SER A 337 -17.43 7.81 -7.63
C SER A 337 -17.11 7.85 -9.13
N TRP A 338 -16.29 6.88 -9.55
CA TRP A 338 -15.94 6.63 -10.95
C TRP A 338 -17.21 6.38 -11.77
N PRO A 339 -17.36 6.98 -12.97
CA PRO A 339 -18.59 6.91 -13.78
C PRO A 339 -18.91 5.53 -14.38
N ARG A 340 -18.16 4.47 -14.03
CA ARG A 340 -18.26 3.12 -14.61
C ARG A 340 -17.87 3.03 -16.09
N GLU A 341 -17.25 4.09 -16.60
CA GLU A 341 -16.68 4.15 -17.94
C GLU A 341 -15.37 4.95 -17.93
N ASN A 342 -14.47 4.60 -18.84
CA ASN A 342 -13.21 5.30 -18.98
C ASN A 342 -13.42 6.68 -19.61
N LEU A 343 -12.72 7.71 -19.11
CA LEU A 343 -12.68 9.01 -19.77
C LEU A 343 -11.44 9.08 -20.65
N GLN A 344 -11.64 9.39 -21.92
CA GLN A 344 -10.59 9.42 -22.95
C GLN A 344 -10.95 10.44 -24.02
N ILE A 345 -10.09 10.63 -25.03
CA ILE A 345 -10.38 11.54 -26.14
C ILE A 345 -11.77 11.29 -26.71
N GLY A 346 -12.59 12.35 -26.74
CA GLY A 346 -13.97 12.31 -27.21
C GLY A 346 -15.03 12.21 -26.10
N SER A 347 -14.66 11.80 -24.88
CA SER A 347 -15.56 11.85 -23.72
C SER A 347 -16.01 13.28 -23.41
N ARG A 348 -17.26 13.45 -22.99
CA ARG A 348 -17.86 14.75 -22.67
C ARG A 348 -18.79 14.69 -21.45
N GLY A 349 -19.03 15.84 -20.84
CA GLY A 349 -20.03 16.01 -19.79
C GLY A 349 -19.44 16.36 -18.42
N ASP A 350 -20.30 16.35 -17.40
CA ASP A 350 -19.98 16.86 -16.07
C ASP A 350 -18.86 16.07 -15.39
N LYS A 351 -18.77 14.76 -15.64
CA LYS A 351 -17.69 13.91 -15.10
C LYS A 351 -16.32 14.27 -15.67
N VAL A 352 -16.26 14.66 -16.95
CA VAL A 352 -15.03 15.17 -17.56
C VAL A 352 -14.67 16.51 -16.95
N ARG A 353 -15.65 17.42 -16.81
CA ARG A 353 -15.44 18.75 -16.21
C ARG A 353 -14.92 18.64 -14.78
N GLN A 354 -15.58 17.81 -13.97
CA GLN A 354 -15.19 17.54 -12.59
C GLN A 354 -13.75 17.03 -12.49
N MET A 355 -13.38 16.04 -13.33
CA MET A 355 -12.01 15.52 -13.36
C MET A 355 -10.99 16.59 -13.80
N GLN A 356 -11.33 17.42 -14.79
CA GLN A 356 -10.48 18.53 -15.23
C GLN A 356 -10.28 19.58 -14.11
N GLU A 357 -11.33 19.91 -13.34
CA GLU A 357 -11.26 20.80 -12.18
C GLU A 357 -10.35 20.24 -11.08
N GLN A 358 -10.50 18.95 -10.76
CA GLN A 358 -9.64 18.26 -9.80
C GLN A 358 -8.18 18.26 -10.26
N LEU A 359 -7.90 17.89 -11.52
CA LEU A 359 -6.55 17.95 -12.08
C LEU A 359 -5.95 19.35 -12.02
N ASN A 360 -6.74 20.38 -12.34
CA ASN A 360 -6.27 21.76 -12.26
C ASN A 360 -5.94 22.19 -10.83
N ARG A 361 -6.68 21.72 -9.84
CA ARG A 361 -6.37 21.96 -8.43
C ARG A 361 -5.06 21.28 -8.03
N ILE A 362 -4.87 20.03 -8.44
CA ILE A 362 -3.64 19.27 -8.19
C ILE A 362 -2.44 19.96 -8.85
N ALA A 363 -2.60 20.46 -10.08
CA ALA A 363 -1.59 21.20 -10.82
C ALA A 363 -1.21 22.57 -10.21
N GLN A 364 -1.85 23.00 -9.11
CA GLN A 364 -1.38 24.14 -8.32
C GLN A 364 -0.21 23.76 -7.40
N VAL A 365 -0.16 22.50 -6.99
CA VAL A 365 0.86 21.95 -6.08
C VAL A 365 1.89 21.13 -6.86
N TYR A 366 1.42 20.23 -7.74
CA TYR A 366 2.26 19.44 -8.64
C TYR A 366 2.42 20.16 -9.97
N THR A 367 3.36 21.12 -9.99
CA THR A 367 3.50 22.11 -11.07
C THR A 367 3.93 21.52 -12.41
N SER A 368 4.47 20.30 -12.43
CA SER A 368 4.81 19.60 -13.66
C SER A 368 3.58 19.17 -14.47
N ILE A 369 2.41 19.07 -13.82
CA ILE A 369 1.15 18.69 -14.46
C ILE A 369 0.59 19.91 -15.21
N PRO A 370 0.38 19.82 -16.54
CA PRO A 370 -0.19 20.92 -17.30
C PRO A 370 -1.59 21.29 -16.83
N ARG A 371 -1.82 22.60 -16.60
CA ARG A 371 -3.18 23.13 -16.42
C ARG A 371 -3.96 23.05 -17.73
N ILE A 372 -5.26 22.80 -17.61
CA ILE A 372 -6.17 22.60 -18.73
C ILE A 372 -7.45 23.42 -18.56
N THR A 373 -8.20 23.64 -19.64
CA THR A 373 -9.54 24.23 -19.52
C THR A 373 -10.52 23.16 -19.04
N ALA A 374 -11.29 23.47 -18.00
CA ALA A 374 -12.37 22.61 -17.50
C ALA A 374 -13.67 22.85 -18.29
N ASP A 375 -13.66 22.54 -19.58
CA ASP A 375 -14.80 22.75 -20.48
C ASP A 375 -15.79 21.56 -20.50
N GLY A 376 -15.43 20.43 -19.88
CA GLY A 376 -16.19 19.20 -19.95
C GLY A 376 -16.01 18.43 -21.27
N SER A 377 -14.96 18.72 -22.03
CA SER A 377 -14.58 18.01 -23.26
C SER A 377 -13.17 17.44 -23.13
N PHE A 378 -13.06 16.12 -23.23
CA PHE A 378 -11.77 15.44 -23.12
C PHE A 378 -11.05 15.50 -24.47
N GLY A 379 -10.14 16.45 -24.62
CA GLY A 379 -9.31 16.62 -25.81
C GLY A 379 -7.83 16.27 -25.60
N PRO A 380 -6.97 16.47 -26.62
CA PRO A 380 -5.54 16.16 -26.54
C PRO A 380 -4.78 16.88 -25.40
N ALA A 381 -5.25 18.06 -24.98
CA ALA A 381 -4.67 18.76 -23.82
C ALA A 381 -4.95 18.02 -22.50
N THR A 382 -6.18 17.53 -22.31
CA THR A 382 -6.57 16.73 -21.15
C THR A 382 -5.83 15.39 -21.13
N GLU A 383 -5.71 14.71 -22.27
CA GLU A 383 -4.93 13.47 -22.38
C GLU A 383 -3.47 13.66 -21.93
N ARG A 384 -2.80 14.73 -22.40
CA ARG A 384 -1.43 15.04 -21.96
C ARG A 384 -1.33 15.31 -20.47
N ALA A 385 -2.29 16.04 -19.89
CA ALA A 385 -2.32 16.30 -18.46
C ALA A 385 -2.54 15.03 -17.65
N VAL A 386 -3.47 14.16 -18.08
CA VAL A 386 -3.72 12.84 -17.47
C VAL A 386 -2.48 11.97 -17.57
N LYS A 387 -1.81 11.92 -18.72
CA LYS A 387 -0.58 11.14 -18.90
C LYS A 387 0.54 11.61 -17.98
N ARG A 388 0.68 12.93 -17.80
CA ARG A 388 1.65 13.49 -16.83
C ARG A 388 1.25 13.16 -15.40
N PHE A 389 -0.01 13.31 -15.03
CA PHE A 389 -0.53 12.88 -13.72
C PHE A 389 -0.21 11.40 -13.45
N GLN A 390 -0.50 10.51 -14.40
CA GLN A 390 -0.19 9.09 -14.29
C GLN A 390 1.30 8.85 -14.08
N SER A 391 2.16 9.56 -14.81
CA SER A 391 3.61 9.49 -14.62
C SER A 391 4.05 9.92 -13.22
N VAL A 392 3.49 11.02 -12.69
CA VAL A 392 3.84 11.55 -11.37
C VAL A 392 3.46 10.57 -10.26
N PHE A 393 2.29 9.92 -10.38
CA PHE A 393 1.75 9.03 -9.35
C PHE A 393 1.95 7.54 -9.63
N GLY A 394 2.87 7.18 -10.53
CA GLY A 394 3.28 5.78 -10.77
C GLY A 394 2.21 4.89 -11.39
N LEU A 395 1.25 5.48 -12.12
CA LEU A 395 0.22 4.75 -12.85
C LEU A 395 0.65 4.47 -14.30
N PRO A 396 0.04 3.46 -14.97
CA PRO A 396 0.21 3.28 -16.41
C PRO A 396 -0.11 4.56 -17.19
N GLN A 397 0.83 5.03 -18.01
CA GLN A 397 0.75 6.31 -18.73
C GLN A 397 -0.11 6.21 -20.02
N THR A 398 -1.35 5.77 -19.87
CA THR A 398 -2.29 5.53 -20.98
C THR A 398 -2.89 6.81 -21.54
N GLY A 399 -2.92 7.91 -20.78
CA GLY A 399 -3.69 9.11 -21.09
C GLY A 399 -5.20 8.94 -20.92
N VAL A 400 -5.64 7.76 -20.47
CA VAL A 400 -7.04 7.40 -20.22
C VAL A 400 -7.29 7.42 -18.72
N VAL A 401 -8.38 8.08 -18.30
CA VAL A 401 -8.83 8.04 -16.91
C VAL A 401 -9.71 6.80 -16.72
N ASP A 402 -9.05 5.70 -16.39
CA ASP A 402 -9.68 4.46 -15.95
C ASP A 402 -10.05 4.51 -14.45
N TYR A 403 -10.55 3.39 -13.92
CA TYR A 403 -10.92 3.23 -12.52
C TYR A 403 -9.79 3.67 -11.56
N ALA A 404 -8.57 3.14 -11.76
CA ALA A 404 -7.44 3.42 -10.87
C ALA A 404 -7.01 4.90 -10.96
N THR A 405 -6.98 5.45 -12.17
CA THR A 405 -6.62 6.85 -12.43
C THR A 405 -7.64 7.81 -11.81
N TRP A 406 -8.94 7.55 -11.95
CA TRP A 406 -10.00 8.39 -11.37
C TRP A 406 -9.86 8.51 -9.85
N TYR A 407 -9.73 7.37 -9.17
CA TYR A 407 -9.62 7.37 -7.72
C TYR A 407 -8.29 7.93 -7.23
N LYS A 408 -7.19 7.77 -7.99
CA LYS A 408 -5.94 8.45 -7.66
C LYS A 408 -6.07 9.97 -7.80
N ILE A 409 -6.73 10.49 -8.84
CA ILE A 409 -7.01 11.93 -8.97
C ILE A 409 -7.83 12.42 -7.77
N SER A 410 -8.92 11.73 -7.43
CA SER A 410 -9.76 12.10 -6.28
C SER A 410 -8.98 12.10 -4.96
N GLU A 411 -8.14 11.07 -4.75
CA GLU A 411 -7.31 10.93 -3.56
C GLU A 411 -6.33 12.11 -3.39
N ILE A 412 -5.59 12.44 -4.46
CA ILE A 412 -4.62 13.52 -4.44
C ILE A 412 -5.32 14.87 -4.33
N TYR A 413 -6.45 15.06 -5.04
CA TYR A 413 -7.28 16.24 -4.93
C TYR A 413 -7.67 16.53 -3.47
N VAL A 414 -8.23 15.53 -2.76
CA VAL A 414 -8.61 15.67 -1.34
C VAL A 414 -7.40 15.99 -0.47
N GLY A 415 -6.26 15.33 -0.72
CA GLY A 415 -5.01 15.58 -0.01
C GLY A 415 -4.56 17.04 -0.10
N VAL A 416 -4.54 17.60 -1.31
CA VAL A 416 -4.09 18.98 -1.55
C VAL A 416 -5.15 20.05 -1.24
N THR A 417 -6.45 19.71 -1.22
CA THR A 417 -7.50 20.69 -0.88
C THR A 417 -7.62 20.93 0.61
N ARG A 418 -7.32 19.95 1.46
CA ARG A 418 -7.36 20.12 2.93
C ARG A 418 -6.39 21.21 3.44
N ILE A 419 -5.40 21.61 2.63
CA ILE A 419 -4.57 22.80 2.86
C ILE A 419 -5.41 24.07 2.89
N ALA A 420 -6.40 24.19 2.00
CA ALA A 420 -7.19 25.41 1.83
C ALA A 420 -8.22 25.65 2.93
N GLU A 421 -8.51 24.64 3.73
CA GLU A 421 -9.44 24.71 4.86
C GLU A 421 -8.72 25.04 6.18
N LEU A 422 -7.38 25.00 6.19
CA LEU A 422 -6.51 25.27 7.34
C LEU A 422 -5.83 26.66 7.30
N VAL A 423 -6.07 27.44 6.23
CA VAL A 423 -5.59 28.83 6.02
C VAL A 423 -6.79 29.74 5.90
#